data_AF-A0A8S3R1W1-F1
#
_entry.id   AF-A0A8S3R1W1-F1
#
_cell.length_a   1.000
_cell.length_b   1.000
_cell.length_c   1.000
_cell.angle_alpha   90.00
_cell.angle_beta   90.00
_cell.angle_gamma   90.00
#
_symmetry.space_group_name_H-M   'P 1'
#
loop_
_entity.id
_entity.type
_entity.pdbx_description
1 polymer ?
#
loop_
_entity_poly.entity_id
_entity_poly.type
_entity_poly.pdbx_seq_one_letter_code
_entity_poly.pdbx_strand_id
1 'polypeptide(L)'
;MTFYCSTHIEPCCVSCISDKHKHCRELVDLSEVTKGVKCSTEFLDLKERVEDVSLILEELTQSKVDQKLNLQNMKQKIDYDVERIRKAINCHLDKLQNKFSELLVDTELQQRNIIDRLIEELSEIQYSAAKISDELQITEQHASEFQTFLNIKKMVQRN
;
A
#
# COMPACT_ATOMS: atom_id res chain seq x y z
N MET A 1 51.42 -58.59 9.71
CA MET A 1 52.31 -57.41 9.68
C MET A 1 52.24 -56.80 8.29
N THR A 2 51.98 -55.51 8.18
CA THR A 2 51.79 -54.77 6.92
C THR A 2 52.91 -53.74 6.76
N PHE A 3 53.51 -53.69 5.59
CA PHE A 3 54.65 -52.83 5.28
C PHE A 3 54.28 -51.85 4.17
N TYR A 4 55.12 -50.86 3.94
CA TYR A 4 55.01 -49.90 2.86
C TYR A 4 56.28 -49.97 2.00
N CYS A 5 56.10 -50.07 0.68
CA CYS A 5 57.21 -50.04 -0.26
C CYS A 5 57.40 -48.62 -0.79
N SER A 6 58.47 -47.93 -0.40
CA SER A 6 58.73 -46.56 -0.86
C SER A 6 59.03 -46.47 -2.36
N THR A 7 59.54 -47.57 -2.96
CA THR A 7 59.81 -47.63 -4.41
C THR A 7 58.54 -47.68 -5.25
N HIS A 8 57.48 -48.35 -4.77
CA HIS A 8 56.22 -48.51 -5.49
C HIS A 8 55.09 -47.64 -4.94
N ILE A 9 55.32 -46.96 -3.81
CA ILE A 9 54.38 -46.05 -3.14
C ILE A 9 53.06 -46.79 -2.81
N GLU A 10 53.17 -48.01 -2.30
CA GLU A 10 52.00 -48.85 -1.96
C GLU A 10 52.19 -49.70 -0.70
N PRO A 11 51.09 -50.00 0.03
CA PRO A 11 51.12 -50.94 1.14
C PRO A 11 51.22 -52.37 0.62
N CYS A 12 52.06 -53.18 1.27
CA CYS A 12 52.31 -54.57 0.91
C CYS A 12 52.24 -55.52 2.13
N CYS A 13 51.82 -56.75 1.89
CA CYS A 13 51.87 -57.83 2.87
C CYS A 13 53.16 -58.66 2.73
N VAL A 14 53.41 -59.56 3.68
CA VAL A 14 54.61 -60.43 3.69
C VAL A 14 54.76 -61.25 2.40
N SER A 15 53.66 -61.71 1.80
CA SER A 15 53.68 -62.42 0.52
C SER A 15 54.11 -61.52 -0.64
N CYS A 16 53.57 -60.30 -0.72
CA CYS A 16 53.97 -59.33 -1.74
C CYS A 16 55.46 -58.95 -1.65
N ILE A 17 56.01 -58.87 -0.43
CA ILE A 17 57.44 -58.62 -0.20
C ILE A 17 58.29 -59.74 -0.79
N SER A 18 57.87 -60.99 -0.61
CA SER A 18 58.64 -62.17 -1.03
C SER A 18 58.64 -62.35 -2.55
N ASP A 19 57.55 -61.97 -3.22
CA ASP A 19 57.34 -62.24 -4.65
C ASP A 19 57.63 -61.01 -5.53
N LYS A 20 57.01 -59.86 -5.21
CA LYS A 20 56.99 -58.67 -6.09
C LYS A 20 57.97 -57.59 -5.66
N HIS A 21 58.22 -57.47 -4.35
CA HIS A 21 59.11 -56.43 -3.81
C HIS A 21 60.43 -56.99 -3.27
N LYS A 22 60.82 -58.20 -3.71
CA LYS A 22 62.04 -58.91 -3.27
C LYS A 22 63.34 -58.10 -3.46
N HIS A 23 63.34 -57.15 -4.37
CA HIS A 23 64.49 -56.30 -4.70
C HIS A 23 64.30 -54.84 -4.28
N CYS A 24 63.17 -54.50 -3.65
CA CYS A 24 62.95 -53.18 -3.09
C CYS A 24 63.74 -53.02 -1.79
N ARG A 25 64.54 -51.97 -1.69
CA ARG A 25 65.42 -51.74 -0.54
C ARG A 25 64.77 -50.97 0.60
N GLU A 26 63.68 -50.27 0.32
CA GLU A 26 63.00 -49.38 1.25
C GLU A 26 61.62 -49.93 1.58
N LEU A 27 61.61 -50.96 2.44
CA LEU A 27 60.41 -51.48 3.08
C LEU A 27 60.39 -50.95 4.51
N VAL A 28 59.37 -50.16 4.82
CA VAL A 28 59.16 -49.56 6.15
C VAL A 28 57.87 -50.09 6.74
N ASP A 29 57.76 -50.11 8.07
CA ASP A 29 56.49 -50.46 8.71
C ASP A 29 55.44 -49.43 8.31
N LEU A 30 54.27 -49.89 7.85
CA LEU A 30 53.19 -49.01 7.43
C LEU A 30 52.74 -48.08 8.57
N SER A 31 52.87 -48.53 9.82
CA SER A 31 52.56 -47.73 11.01
C SER A 31 53.53 -46.55 11.20
N GLU A 32 54.78 -46.66 10.76
CA GLU A 32 55.77 -45.56 10.82
C GLU A 32 55.53 -44.54 9.71
N VAL A 33 55.25 -45.02 8.49
CA VAL A 33 54.89 -44.14 7.36
C VAL A 33 53.62 -43.35 7.66
N THR A 34 52.59 -44.00 8.20
CA THR A 34 51.34 -43.31 8.56
C THR A 34 51.52 -42.33 9.71
N LYS A 35 52.40 -42.59 10.69
CA LYS A 35 52.76 -41.60 11.71
C LYS A 35 53.48 -40.41 11.10
N GLY A 36 54.42 -40.65 10.19
CA GLY A 36 55.15 -39.59 9.46
C GLY A 36 54.20 -38.69 8.66
N VAL A 37 53.25 -39.26 7.92
CA VAL A 37 52.24 -38.51 7.17
C VAL A 37 51.32 -37.72 8.11
N LYS A 38 50.86 -38.30 9.22
CA LYS A 38 50.01 -37.60 10.19
C LYS A 38 50.71 -36.42 10.88
N CYS A 39 52.03 -36.48 10.98
CA CYS A 39 52.85 -35.41 11.53
C CYS A 39 53.51 -34.53 10.45
N SER A 40 53.18 -34.75 9.16
CA SER A 40 53.75 -33.95 8.08
C SER A 40 53.16 -32.54 8.13
N THR A 41 53.98 -31.56 7.75
CA THR A 41 53.57 -30.16 7.68
C THR A 41 52.37 -29.99 6.76
N GLU A 42 52.36 -30.67 5.61
CA GLU A 42 51.26 -30.59 4.64
C GLU A 42 49.94 -31.13 5.20
N PHE A 43 49.98 -32.21 6.00
CA PHE A 43 48.77 -32.75 6.63
C PHE A 43 48.25 -31.82 7.73
N LEU A 44 49.15 -31.25 8.54
CA LEU A 44 48.78 -30.30 9.59
C LEU A 44 48.23 -28.99 9.00
N ASP A 45 48.88 -28.46 7.96
CA ASP A 45 48.41 -27.27 7.23
C ASP A 45 47.04 -27.51 6.59
N LEU A 46 46.82 -28.69 5.99
CA LEU A 46 45.51 -29.04 5.42
C LEU A 46 44.45 -29.12 6.51
N LYS A 47 44.78 -29.71 7.66
CA LYS A 47 43.86 -29.81 8.80
C LYS A 47 43.47 -28.42 9.31
N GLU A 48 44.43 -27.53 9.52
CA GLU A 48 44.18 -26.14 9.95
C GLU A 48 43.30 -25.40 8.94
N ARG A 49 43.59 -25.51 7.64
CA ARG A 49 42.77 -24.89 6.60
C ARG A 49 41.33 -25.43 6.55
N VAL A 50 41.14 -26.73 6.84
CA VAL A 50 39.79 -27.31 6.92
C VAL A 50 39.04 -26.77 8.14
N GLU A 51 39.72 -26.62 9.28
CA GLU A 51 39.16 -26.01 10.49
C GLU A 51 38.77 -24.54 10.23
N ASP A 52 39.65 -23.76 9.60
CA ASP A 52 39.38 -22.37 9.21
C ASP A 52 38.17 -22.25 8.28
N VAL A 53 38.09 -23.11 7.26
CA VAL A 53 36.95 -23.13 6.34
C VAL A 53 35.66 -23.47 7.09
N SER A 54 35.70 -24.39 8.05
CA SER A 54 34.54 -24.73 8.88
C SER A 54 34.05 -23.52 9.67
N LEU A 55 34.97 -22.79 10.32
CA LEU A 55 34.63 -21.58 11.08
C LEU A 55 34.02 -20.49 10.19
N ILE A 56 34.62 -20.24 9.02
CA ILE A 56 34.09 -19.27 8.06
C ILE A 56 32.68 -19.67 7.59
N LEU A 57 32.44 -20.94 7.35
CA LEU A 57 31.12 -21.44 6.94
C LEU A 57 30.07 -21.26 8.05
N GLU A 58 30.44 -21.46 9.31
CA GLU A 58 29.57 -21.20 10.46
C GLU A 58 29.22 -19.71 10.58
N GLU A 59 30.22 -18.82 10.49
CA GLU A 59 30.02 -17.37 10.52
C GLU A 59 29.14 -16.88 9.37
N LEU A 60 29.39 -17.37 8.15
CA LEU A 60 28.56 -17.05 6.99
C LEU A 60 27.13 -17.55 7.17
N THR A 61 26.96 -18.75 7.71
CA THR A 61 25.62 -19.30 7.98
C THR A 61 24.87 -18.43 8.97
N GLN A 62 25.51 -18.05 10.09
CA GLN A 62 24.90 -17.19 11.08
C GLN A 62 24.56 -15.81 10.50
N SER A 63 25.48 -15.21 9.76
CA SER A 63 25.25 -13.94 9.06
C SER A 63 24.03 -14.00 8.12
N LYS A 64 23.85 -15.12 7.39
CA LYS A 64 22.68 -15.31 6.52
C LYS A 64 21.38 -15.51 7.29
N VAL A 65 21.42 -16.19 8.44
CA VAL A 65 20.26 -16.31 9.33
C VAL A 65 19.84 -14.94 9.87
N ASP A 66 20.80 -14.13 10.33
CA ASP A 66 20.52 -12.79 10.86
C ASP A 66 20.00 -11.85 9.76
N GLN A 67 20.58 -11.90 8.56
CA GLN A 67 20.08 -11.16 7.39
C GLN A 67 18.63 -11.54 7.06
N LYS A 68 18.29 -12.83 7.09
CA LYS A 68 16.94 -13.31 6.84
C LYS A 68 15.95 -12.79 7.89
N LEU A 69 16.32 -12.83 9.18
CA LEU A 69 15.49 -12.31 10.27
C LEU A 69 15.29 -10.80 10.15
N ASN A 70 16.35 -10.05 9.84
CA ASN A 70 16.28 -8.62 9.63
C ASN A 70 15.36 -8.25 8.46
N LEU A 71 15.44 -8.98 7.33
CA LEU A 71 14.52 -8.78 6.20
C LEU A 71 13.06 -9.06 6.58
N GLN A 72 12.80 -10.10 7.38
CA GLN A 72 11.45 -10.39 7.87
C GLN A 72 10.91 -9.27 8.77
N ASN A 73 11.74 -8.77 9.69
CA ASN A 73 11.38 -7.65 10.57
C ASN A 73 11.12 -6.36 9.79
N MET A 74 11.97 -6.06 8.79
CA MET A 74 11.76 -4.90 7.91
C MET A 74 10.46 -5.01 7.14
N LYS A 75 10.15 -6.19 6.59
CA LYS A 75 8.88 -6.44 5.90
C LYS A 75 7.69 -6.18 6.83
N GLN A 76 7.68 -6.77 8.02
CA GLN A 76 6.59 -6.57 9.00
C GLN A 76 6.42 -5.11 9.39
N LYS A 77 7.53 -4.37 9.56
CA LYS A 77 7.49 -2.94 9.83
C LYS A 77 6.87 -2.14 8.68
N ILE A 78 7.26 -2.45 7.44
CA ILE A 78 6.69 -1.82 6.25
C ILE A 78 5.18 -2.11 6.17
N ASP A 79 4.77 -3.36 6.36
CA ASP A 79 3.35 -3.75 6.32
C ASP A 79 2.54 -2.99 7.39
N TYR A 80 3.09 -2.86 8.60
CA TYR A 80 2.48 -2.09 9.68
C TYR A 80 2.37 -0.59 9.34
N ASP A 81 3.44 0.01 8.82
CA ASP A 81 3.47 1.43 8.46
C ASP A 81 2.47 1.73 7.33
N VAL A 82 2.34 0.86 6.34
CA VAL A 82 1.35 0.96 5.26
C VAL A 82 -0.08 0.93 5.81
N GLU A 83 -0.39 -0.01 6.69
CA GLU A 83 -1.72 -0.10 7.31
C GLU A 83 -2.04 1.13 8.17
N ARG A 84 -1.06 1.63 8.93
CA ARG A 84 -1.22 2.85 9.72
C ARG A 84 -1.52 4.06 8.84
N ILE A 85 -0.77 4.24 7.74
CA ILE A 85 -0.99 5.35 6.80
C ILE A 85 -2.37 5.23 6.15
N ARG A 86 -2.77 4.03 5.70
CA ARG A 86 -4.10 3.79 5.12
C ARG A 86 -5.22 4.17 6.07
N LYS A 87 -5.13 3.79 7.35
CA LYS A 87 -6.11 4.17 8.37
C LYS A 87 -6.17 5.68 8.58
N ALA A 88 -5.01 6.35 8.61
CA ALA A 88 -4.96 7.80 8.75
C ALA A 88 -5.60 8.53 7.56
N ILE A 89 -5.33 8.08 6.33
CA ILE A 89 -5.94 8.62 5.10
C ILE A 89 -7.45 8.45 5.15
N ASN A 90 -7.94 7.24 5.43
CA ASN A 90 -9.39 6.98 5.49
C ASN A 90 -10.07 7.85 6.54
N CYS A 91 -9.49 7.98 7.74
CA CYS A 91 -10.01 8.86 8.78
C CYS A 91 -10.09 10.33 8.32
N HIS A 92 -9.10 10.81 7.56
CA HIS A 92 -9.13 12.15 6.99
C HIS A 92 -10.18 12.32 5.89
N LEU A 93 -10.35 11.31 5.03
CA LEU A 93 -11.39 11.32 3.99
C LEU A 93 -12.79 11.33 4.61
N ASP A 94 -13.03 10.52 5.65
CA ASP A 94 -14.32 10.49 6.36
C ASP A 94 -14.64 11.85 6.99
N LYS A 95 -13.64 12.49 7.62
CA LYS A 95 -13.80 13.85 8.18
C LYS A 95 -14.12 14.89 7.10
N LEU A 96 -13.45 14.82 5.95
CA LEU A 96 -13.72 15.72 4.82
C LEU A 96 -15.12 15.49 4.25
N GLN A 97 -15.53 14.24 4.07
CA GLN A 97 -16.85 13.88 3.58
C GLN A 97 -17.95 14.42 4.51
N ASN A 98 -17.80 14.23 5.83
CA ASN A 98 -18.77 14.75 6.80
C ASN A 98 -18.84 16.28 6.74
N LYS A 99 -17.69 16.96 6.70
CA LYS A 99 -17.64 18.43 6.59
C LYS A 99 -18.33 18.95 5.33
N PHE A 100 -18.11 18.32 4.17
CA PHE A 100 -18.78 18.72 2.94
C PHE A 100 -20.28 18.41 2.96
N SER A 101 -20.67 17.33 3.62
CA SER A 101 -22.09 16.98 3.77
C SER A 101 -22.81 18.00 4.65
N GLU A 102 -22.21 18.41 5.77
CA GLU A 102 -22.71 19.50 6.63
C GLU A 102 -22.83 20.81 5.85
N LEU A 103 -21.79 21.21 5.13
CA LEU A 103 -21.79 22.43 4.31
C LEU A 103 -22.88 22.39 3.23
N LEU A 104 -23.12 21.23 2.61
CA LEU A 104 -24.16 21.06 1.61
C LEU A 104 -25.55 21.24 2.23
N VAL A 105 -25.81 20.62 3.38
CA VAL A 105 -27.09 20.75 4.10
C VAL A 105 -27.33 22.20 4.51
N ASP A 106 -26.32 22.87 5.06
CA ASP A 106 -26.43 24.28 5.45
C ASP A 106 -26.70 25.19 4.24
N THR A 107 -26.00 24.94 3.13
CA THR A 107 -26.20 25.71 1.89
C THR A 107 -27.58 25.45 1.30
N GLU A 108 -28.04 24.20 1.27
CA GLU A 108 -29.39 23.85 0.80
C GLU A 108 -30.45 24.56 1.64
N LEU A 109 -30.33 24.54 2.97
CA LEU A 109 -31.27 25.19 3.87
C LEU A 109 -31.29 26.71 3.65
N GLN A 110 -30.12 27.34 3.50
CA GLN A 110 -30.03 28.77 3.20
C GLN A 110 -30.71 29.11 1.88
N GLN A 111 -30.44 28.35 0.81
CA GLN A 111 -31.05 28.58 -0.50
C GLN A 111 -32.55 28.34 -0.48
N ARG A 112 -33.02 27.29 0.22
CA ARG A 112 -34.45 27.02 0.39
C ARG A 112 -35.15 28.19 1.08
N ASN A 113 -34.59 28.70 2.17
CA ASN A 113 -35.15 29.86 2.88
C ASN A 113 -35.21 31.12 1.99
N ILE A 114 -34.23 31.32 1.10
CA ILE A 114 -34.25 32.43 0.14
C ILE A 114 -35.37 32.24 -0.88
N ILE A 115 -35.50 31.03 -1.42
CA ILE A 115 -36.56 30.69 -2.38
C ILE A 115 -37.94 30.86 -1.74
N ASP A 116 -38.14 30.39 -0.52
CA ASP A 116 -39.41 30.49 0.20
C ASP A 116 -39.82 31.97 0.39
N ARG A 117 -38.87 32.84 0.77
CA ARG A 117 -39.12 34.30 0.85
C ARG A 117 -39.50 34.91 -0.49
N LEU A 118 -38.80 34.53 -1.57
CA LEU A 118 -39.13 35.01 -2.91
C LEU A 118 -40.53 34.56 -3.35
N ILE A 119 -40.95 33.34 -2.98
CA ILE A 119 -42.30 32.85 -3.25
C ILE A 119 -43.34 33.68 -2.50
N GLU A 120 -43.10 34.01 -1.23
CA GLU A 120 -43.97 34.88 -0.43
C GLU A 120 -44.11 36.27 -1.07
N GLU A 121 -42.98 36.92 -1.39
CA GLU A 121 -42.96 38.24 -2.03
C GLU A 121 -43.69 38.25 -3.38
N LEU A 122 -43.45 37.23 -4.23
CA LEU A 122 -44.14 37.11 -5.51
C LEU A 122 -45.64 36.88 -5.35
N SER A 123 -46.06 36.15 -4.31
CA SER A 123 -47.48 35.92 -4.02
C SER A 123 -48.19 37.21 -3.61
N GLU A 124 -47.54 38.06 -2.80
CA GLU A 124 -48.07 39.38 -2.42
C GLU A 124 -48.20 40.32 -3.62
N ILE A 125 -47.21 40.32 -4.50
CA ILE A 125 -47.23 41.10 -5.74
C ILE A 125 -48.36 40.60 -6.65
N GLN A 126 -48.49 39.28 -6.82
CA GLN A 126 -49.55 38.69 -7.64
C GLN A 126 -50.95 39.05 -7.11
N TYR A 127 -51.15 38.96 -5.79
CA TYR A 127 -52.41 39.37 -5.16
C TYR A 127 -52.72 40.86 -5.40
N SER A 128 -51.72 41.72 -5.23
CA SER A 128 -51.87 43.17 -5.45
C SER A 128 -52.19 43.49 -6.91
N ALA A 129 -51.52 42.82 -7.85
CA ALA A 129 -51.79 42.97 -9.28
C ALA A 129 -53.20 42.53 -9.66
N ALA A 130 -53.68 41.40 -9.09
CA ALA A 130 -55.05 40.94 -9.30
C ALA A 130 -56.07 41.97 -8.80
N LYS A 131 -55.86 42.51 -7.60
CA LYS A 131 -56.75 43.54 -7.04
C LYS A 131 -56.79 44.81 -7.90
N ILE A 132 -55.64 45.29 -8.37
CA ILE A 132 -55.56 46.45 -9.26
C ILE A 132 -56.29 46.18 -10.58
N SER A 133 -56.14 44.96 -11.12
CA SER A 133 -56.86 44.55 -12.33
C SER A 133 -58.37 44.57 -12.14
N ASP A 134 -58.87 44.07 -11.01
CA ASP A 134 -60.30 44.08 -10.68
C ASP A 134 -60.83 45.52 -10.54
N GLU A 135 -60.10 46.40 -9.85
CA GLU A 135 -60.46 47.82 -9.70
C GLU A 135 -60.48 48.57 -11.04
N LEU A 136 -59.51 48.29 -11.93
CA LEU A 136 -59.47 48.81 -13.30
C LEU A 136 -60.69 48.38 -14.10
N GLN A 137 -61.05 47.09 -14.03
CA GLN A 137 -62.21 46.56 -14.76
C GLN A 137 -63.52 47.21 -14.30
N ILE A 138 -63.70 47.42 -12.98
CA ILE A 138 -64.85 48.14 -12.42
C ILE A 138 -64.86 49.60 -12.93
N THR A 139 -63.71 50.27 -12.92
CA THR A 139 -63.58 51.66 -13.36
C THR A 139 -63.90 51.81 -14.84
N GLU A 140 -63.39 50.92 -15.69
CA GLU A 140 -63.70 50.87 -17.13
C GLU A 140 -65.19 50.68 -17.37
N GLN A 141 -65.84 49.79 -16.63
CA GLN A 141 -67.28 49.54 -16.74
C GLN A 141 -68.09 50.80 -16.39
N HIS A 142 -67.80 51.45 -15.25
CA HIS A 142 -68.48 52.69 -14.87
C HIS A 142 -68.22 53.85 -15.82
N ALA A 143 -67.00 53.98 -16.36
CA ALA A 143 -66.69 54.99 -17.37
C ALA A 143 -67.51 54.77 -18.65
N SER A 144 -67.66 53.52 -19.08
CA SER A 144 -68.49 53.12 -20.22
C SER A 144 -69.98 53.43 -19.98
N GLU A 145 -70.50 53.09 -18.80
CA GLU A 145 -71.87 53.39 -18.38
C GLU A 145 -72.14 54.92 -18.35
N PHE A 146 -71.21 55.69 -17.79
CA PHE A 146 -71.30 57.16 -17.75
C PHE A 146 -71.28 57.77 -19.15
N GLN A 147 -70.40 57.28 -20.03
CA GLN A 147 -70.34 57.73 -21.42
C GLN A 147 -71.65 57.41 -22.16
N THR A 148 -72.23 56.24 -21.90
CA THR A 148 -73.54 55.85 -22.43
C THR A 148 -74.64 56.81 -21.95
N PHE A 149 -74.67 57.14 -20.66
CA PHE A 149 -75.61 58.11 -20.10
C PHE A 149 -75.49 59.50 -20.73
N LEU A 150 -74.27 60.02 -20.89
CA LEU A 150 -74.02 61.30 -21.55
C LEU A 150 -74.55 61.32 -22.99
N ASN A 151 -74.37 60.22 -23.72
CA ASN A 151 -74.86 60.09 -25.08
C ASN A 151 -76.39 60.07 -25.14
N ILE A 152 -77.07 59.34 -24.25
CA ILE A 152 -78.53 59.32 -24.14
C ILE A 152 -79.05 60.73 -23.81
N LYS A 153 -78.46 61.41 -22.83
CA LYS A 153 -78.86 62.78 -22.45
C LYS A 153 -78.76 63.76 -23.62
N LYS A 154 -77.69 63.68 -24.42
CA LYS A 154 -77.52 64.48 -25.63
C LYS A 154 -78.59 64.19 -26.69
N MET A 155 -79.05 62.95 -26.80
CA MET A 155 -80.14 62.59 -27.72
C MET A 155 -81.49 63.14 -27.24
N VAL A 156 -81.78 63.06 -25.94
CA VAL A 156 -83.03 63.58 -25.36
C VAL A 156 -83.11 65.12 -25.48
N GLN A 157 -82.00 65.84 -25.34
CA GLN A 157 -81.98 67.31 -25.49
C GLN A 157 -82.07 67.82 -26.93
N ARG A 158 -81.97 66.92 -27.93
CA ARG A 158 -82.06 67.26 -29.36
C ARG A 158 -83.44 67.02 -29.97
N ASN A 159 -84.36 66.43 -29.21
CA ASN A 159 -85.77 66.27 -29.54
C ASN A 159 -86.61 67.27 -28.74
#